data_AF-A0A2U3IEH1-F1
#
_entry.id   AF-A0A2U3IEH1-F1
#
_cell.length_a   1.000
_cell.length_b   1.000
_cell.length_c   1.000
_cell.angle_alpha   90.00
_cell.angle_beta   90.00
_cell.angle_gamma   90.00
#
_symmetry.space_group_name_H-M   'P 1'
#
loop_
_entity.id
_entity.type
_entity.pdbx_description
1 polymer ?
#
loop_
_entity_poly.entity_id
_entity_poly.type
_entity_poly.pdbx_seq_one_letter_code
_entity_poly.pdbx_strand_id
1 'polypeptide(L)'
;MLRAKEVAQWLHLQPFAGCPKPETITGSDWKDKIKGRTGVAFFGSYWRRSLKERQPSGDHIDLWNGERLTPSTETTLRFSLGISRVWNPLSTIGIGPENFYSDLSQAKSILFWEVK
;
A
#
# COMPACT_ATOMS: atom_id res chain seq x y z
N MET A 1 -7.86 -8.36 -6.88
CA MET A 1 -6.86 -9.44 -6.82
C MET A 1 -6.65 -9.73 -5.33
N LEU A 2 -6.92 -10.95 -4.85
CA LEU A 2 -6.77 -11.35 -3.43
C LEU A 2 -5.31 -11.67 -3.03
N ARG A 3 -4.40 -11.65 -4.01
CA ARG A 3 -3.02 -12.14 -3.88
C ARG A 3 -2.16 -11.35 -2.88
N ALA A 4 -2.32 -10.04 -2.77
CA ALA A 4 -1.52 -9.26 -1.83
C ALA A 4 -1.81 -9.64 -0.37
N LYS A 5 -3.09 -9.86 -0.03
CA LYS A 5 -3.51 -10.34 1.28
C LYS A 5 -3.03 -11.77 1.55
N GLU A 6 -3.12 -12.65 0.56
CA GLU A 6 -2.61 -14.03 0.68
C GLU A 6 -1.10 -14.05 0.95
N VAL A 7 -0.32 -13.21 0.25
CA VAL A 7 1.13 -13.08 0.51
C VAL A 7 1.39 -12.52 1.91
N ALA A 8 0.65 -11.50 2.35
CA ALA A 8 0.77 -10.97 3.71
C ALA A 8 0.44 -12.02 4.78
N GLN A 9 -0.60 -12.83 4.55
CA GLN A 9 -0.95 -13.94 5.43
C GLN A 9 0.13 -15.03 5.43
N TRP A 10 0.69 -15.36 4.27
CA TRP A 10 1.79 -16.31 4.16
C TRP A 10 3.04 -15.82 4.89
N LEU A 11 3.43 -14.55 4.76
CA LEU A 11 4.53 -13.94 5.52
C LEU A 11 4.27 -13.93 7.03
N HIS A 12 3.01 -13.83 7.46
CA HIS A 12 2.65 -13.92 8.87
C HIS A 12 2.96 -15.29 9.48
N LEU A 13 2.98 -16.35 8.66
CA LEU A 13 3.38 -17.70 9.08
C LEU A 13 4.90 -17.86 9.25
N GLN A 14 5.68 -16.81 8.97
CA GLN A 14 7.15 -16.83 8.98
C GLN A 14 7.73 -17.98 8.13
N PRO A 15 7.45 -18.02 6.81
CA PRO A 15 7.60 -19.23 5.99
C PRO A 15 9.04 -19.54 5.56
N PHE A 16 10.02 -18.72 5.94
CA PHE A 16 11.44 -18.93 5.68
C PHE A 16 12.28 -18.56 6.91
N ALA A 17 13.48 -19.15 7.02
CA ALA A 17 14.39 -18.87 8.11
C ALA A 17 14.76 -17.38 8.15
N GLY A 18 14.61 -16.76 9.30
CA GLY A 18 14.84 -15.31 9.46
C GLY A 18 13.69 -14.43 8.96
N CYS A 19 12.53 -14.99 8.58
CA CYS A 19 11.36 -14.18 8.24
C CYS A 19 10.94 -13.35 9.47
N PRO A 20 10.92 -12.01 9.36
CA PRO A 20 10.56 -11.13 10.47
C PRO A 20 9.07 -11.28 10.82
N LYS A 21 8.71 -10.82 12.01
CA LYS A 21 7.30 -10.63 12.38
C LYS A 21 6.83 -9.27 11.86
N PRO A 22 5.56 -9.14 11.42
CA PRO A 22 5.04 -7.85 11.00
C PRO A 22 4.86 -6.89 12.16
N GLU A 23 5.16 -5.61 11.91
CA GLU A 23 4.80 -4.48 12.73
C GLU A 23 3.57 -3.78 12.13
N THR A 24 2.59 -3.42 12.97
CA THR A 24 1.45 -2.60 12.53
C THR A 24 1.84 -1.13 12.57
N ILE A 25 1.91 -0.50 11.39
CA ILE A 25 2.33 0.90 11.25
C ILE A 25 1.21 1.82 10.74
N THR A 26 -0.03 1.32 10.70
CA THR A 26 -1.23 2.06 10.25
C THR A 26 -1.29 3.48 10.82
N GLY A 27 -1.68 4.43 9.98
CA GLY A 27 -1.78 5.84 10.31
C GLY A 27 -1.18 6.71 9.20
N SER A 28 -1.53 7.99 9.18
CA SER A 28 -0.98 8.96 8.21
C SER A 28 0.54 9.14 8.31
N ASP A 29 1.10 8.81 9.46
CA ASP A 29 2.52 8.88 9.84
C ASP A 29 3.30 7.60 9.52
N TRP A 30 2.69 6.61 8.85
CA TRP A 30 3.33 5.30 8.57
C TRP A 30 4.69 5.43 7.89
N LYS A 31 4.87 6.44 7.02
CA LYS A 31 6.13 6.70 6.31
C LYS A 31 7.26 7.03 7.29
N ASP A 32 6.96 7.82 8.31
CA ASP A 32 7.95 8.24 9.31
C ASP A 32 8.37 7.06 10.19
N LYS A 33 7.43 6.15 10.51
CA LYS A 33 7.68 4.93 11.31
C LYS A 33 8.67 3.95 10.65
N ILE A 34 8.78 3.96 9.32
CA ILE A 34 9.65 3.04 8.57
C ILE A 34 10.76 3.73 7.78
N LYS A 35 10.94 5.03 7.96
CA LYS A 35 11.99 5.80 7.29
C LYS A 35 13.36 5.25 7.66
N GLY A 36 14.20 5.03 6.66
CA GLY A 36 15.54 4.46 6.82
C GLY A 36 15.59 2.95 7.10
N ARG A 37 14.44 2.27 7.25
CA ARG A 37 14.35 0.81 7.39
C ARG A 37 14.10 0.18 6.03
N THR A 38 14.59 -1.04 5.77
CA THR A 38 14.30 -1.79 4.54
C THR A 38 13.36 -2.94 4.84
N GLY A 39 12.53 -3.36 3.87
CA GLY A 39 11.61 -4.45 4.12
C GLY A 39 10.47 -4.60 3.13
N VAL A 40 9.40 -5.26 3.57
CA VAL A 40 8.17 -5.45 2.81
C VAL A 40 7.04 -4.68 3.49
N ALA A 41 6.26 -3.92 2.73
CA ALA A 41 5.11 -3.17 3.22
C ALA A 41 3.82 -3.69 2.58
N PHE A 42 2.80 -3.93 3.41
CA PHE A 42 1.45 -4.30 2.97
C PHE A 42 0.47 -3.18 3.33
N PHE A 43 -0.41 -2.84 2.39
CA PHE A 43 -1.48 -1.85 2.53
C PHE A 43 -2.82 -2.52 2.26
N GLY A 44 -3.61 -2.73 3.32
CA GLY A 44 -4.88 -3.43 3.26
C GLY A 44 -6.07 -2.49 3.07
N SER A 45 -6.99 -2.87 2.19
CA SER A 45 -8.30 -2.24 2.00
C SER A 45 -8.20 -0.72 1.79
N TYR A 46 -7.30 -0.30 0.89
CA TYR A 46 -7.04 1.12 0.59
C TYR A 46 -7.65 1.55 -0.75
N TRP A 47 -7.82 0.62 -1.69
CA TRP A 47 -8.28 0.92 -3.05
C TRP A 47 -9.79 0.81 -3.21
N ARG A 48 -10.41 1.90 -3.72
CA ARG A 48 -11.83 1.94 -4.12
C ARG A 48 -11.93 1.75 -5.62
N ARG A 49 -12.67 0.73 -6.05
CA ARG A 49 -12.96 0.44 -7.46
C ARG A 49 -14.10 1.28 -8.01
N SER A 50 -14.88 1.93 -7.14
CA SER A 50 -16.03 2.73 -7.53
C SER A 50 -16.37 3.76 -6.44
N LEU A 51 -16.89 4.92 -6.86
CA LEU A 51 -17.48 5.92 -5.97
C LEU A 51 -18.63 5.37 -5.11
N LYS A 52 -19.31 4.30 -5.57
CA LYS A 52 -20.40 3.64 -4.84
C LYS A 52 -19.89 2.65 -3.80
N GLU A 53 -18.61 2.28 -3.83
CA GLU A 53 -18.01 1.35 -2.89
C GLU A 53 -17.78 2.06 -1.54
N ARG A 54 -18.64 1.75 -0.56
CA ARG A 54 -18.53 2.31 0.80
C ARG A 54 -17.33 1.77 1.58
N GLN A 55 -16.84 0.59 1.21
CA GLN A 55 -15.75 -0.10 1.88
C GLN A 55 -14.66 -0.45 0.85
N PRO A 56 -13.53 0.28 0.80
CA PRO A 56 -12.45 -0.06 -0.09
C PRO A 56 -11.96 -1.49 0.18
N SER A 57 -11.62 -2.23 -0.88
CA SER A 57 -11.32 -3.66 -0.80
C SER A 57 -10.00 -4.06 -1.45
N GLY A 58 -9.35 -3.19 -2.22
CA GLY A 58 -8.07 -3.54 -2.84
C GLY A 58 -6.89 -3.37 -1.89
N ASP A 59 -5.98 -4.33 -1.97
CA ASP A 59 -4.77 -4.45 -1.17
C ASP A 59 -3.52 -4.25 -2.06
N HIS A 60 -2.40 -3.81 -1.48
CA HIS A 60 -1.09 -3.71 -2.14
C HIS A 60 -0.01 -4.30 -1.26
N ILE A 61 0.98 -4.97 -1.84
CA ILE A 61 2.18 -5.42 -1.13
C ILE A 61 3.40 -5.12 -2.00
N ASP A 62 4.46 -4.61 -1.40
CA ASP A 62 5.61 -4.12 -2.14
C ASP A 62 6.88 -4.11 -1.29
N LEU A 63 8.02 -3.93 -1.96
CA LEU A 63 9.31 -3.71 -1.31
C LEU A 63 9.49 -2.24 -0.93
N TRP A 64 10.09 -2.01 0.22
CA TRP A 64 10.44 -0.71 0.77
C TRP A 64 11.96 -0.61 0.93
N ASN A 65 12.55 0.41 0.33
CA ASN A 65 14.01 0.56 0.26
C ASN A 65 14.62 1.53 1.29
N GLY A 66 13.84 1.99 2.28
CA GLY A 66 14.26 3.04 3.22
C GLY A 66 13.61 4.40 2.96
N GLU A 67 13.21 4.67 1.72
CA GLU A 67 12.68 5.98 1.33
C GLU A 67 11.39 5.90 0.51
N ARG A 68 11.23 4.84 -0.30
CA ARG A 68 10.13 4.67 -1.23
C ARG A 68 9.85 3.20 -1.52
N LEU A 69 8.69 2.95 -2.13
CA LEU A 69 8.35 1.63 -2.69
C LEU A 69 9.10 1.36 -3.99
N THR A 70 8.93 0.18 -4.57
CA THR A 70 9.53 -0.20 -5.87
C THR A 70 9.25 0.89 -6.93
N PRO A 71 10.26 1.29 -7.73
CA PRO A 71 10.10 2.38 -8.70
C PRO A 71 8.96 2.12 -9.68
N SER A 72 8.04 3.07 -9.76
CA SER A 72 6.96 3.14 -10.75
C SER A 72 6.59 4.61 -10.98
N THR A 73 5.75 4.90 -11.97
CA THR A 73 5.23 6.25 -12.19
C THR A 73 4.47 6.75 -10.95
N GLU A 74 3.66 5.89 -10.33
CA GLU A 74 2.89 6.18 -9.12
C GLU A 74 3.80 6.38 -7.90
N THR A 75 4.83 5.55 -7.73
CA THR A 75 5.84 5.72 -6.68
C THR A 75 6.59 7.03 -6.85
N THR A 76 6.96 7.40 -8.08
CA THR A 76 7.64 8.68 -8.36
C THR A 76 6.74 9.87 -8.02
N LEU A 77 5.48 9.84 -8.45
CA LEU A 77 4.50 10.87 -8.10
C LEU A 77 4.30 10.97 -6.58
N ARG A 78 4.19 9.85 -5.88
CA ARG A 78 3.94 9.79 -4.43
C ARG A 78 5.12 10.26 -3.59
N PHE A 79 6.31 9.74 -3.87
CA PHE A 79 7.47 9.93 -2.99
C PHE A 79 8.37 11.07 -3.44
N SER A 80 8.43 11.38 -4.74
CA SER A 80 9.27 12.49 -5.25
C SER A 80 8.49 13.78 -5.43
N LEU A 81 7.20 13.71 -5.82
CA LEU A 81 6.39 14.90 -6.11
C LEU A 81 5.29 15.17 -5.07
N GLY A 82 5.15 14.33 -4.05
CA GLY A 82 4.16 14.49 -2.98
C GLY A 82 2.70 14.32 -3.42
N ILE A 83 2.46 13.80 -4.63
CA ILE A 83 1.13 13.59 -5.16
C ILE A 83 0.66 12.21 -4.71
N SER A 84 -0.20 12.16 -3.69
CA SER A 84 -0.65 10.89 -3.09
C SER A 84 -1.86 10.26 -3.79
N ARG A 85 -2.56 11.02 -4.65
CA ARG A 85 -3.72 10.56 -5.43
C ARG A 85 -3.84 11.31 -6.75
N VAL A 86 -4.34 10.63 -7.78
CA VAL A 86 -4.81 11.29 -9.03
C VAL A 86 -6.20 10.78 -9.34
N TRP A 87 -7.13 11.72 -9.48
CA TRP A 87 -8.53 11.45 -9.75
C TRP A 87 -8.78 11.06 -11.21
N ASN A 88 -9.74 10.16 -11.46
CA ASN A 88 -10.17 9.77 -12.80
C ASN A 88 -11.44 10.53 -13.21
N PRO A 89 -11.40 11.48 -14.16
CA PRO A 89 -12.57 12.26 -14.54
C PRO A 89 -13.72 11.43 -15.12
N LEU A 90 -13.39 10.31 -15.77
CA LEU A 90 -14.39 9.40 -16.36
C LEU A 90 -15.17 8.62 -15.29
N SER A 91 -14.73 8.63 -14.02
CA SER A 91 -15.46 7.97 -12.94
C SER A 91 -16.82 8.61 -12.68
N THR A 92 -16.99 9.90 -13.01
CA THR A 92 -18.25 10.65 -12.85
C THR A 92 -19.37 10.13 -13.75
N ILE A 93 -19.00 9.59 -14.91
CA ILE A 93 -19.91 8.94 -15.87
C ILE A 93 -19.89 7.41 -15.74
N GLY A 94 -19.34 6.90 -14.63
CA GLY A 94 -19.33 5.47 -14.29
C GLY A 94 -18.28 4.63 -15.01
N ILE A 95 -17.29 5.25 -15.66
CA ILE A 95 -16.24 4.53 -16.40
C ILE A 95 -14.96 4.48 -15.55
N GLY A 96 -14.59 3.26 -15.15
CA GLY A 96 -13.34 3.00 -14.43
C GLY A 96 -13.40 3.34 -12.92
N PRO A 97 -12.26 3.20 -12.23
CA PRO A 97 -12.13 3.47 -10.79
C PRO A 97 -12.20 4.97 -10.46
N GLU A 98 -12.46 5.31 -9.19
CA GLU A 98 -12.56 6.70 -8.69
C GLU A 98 -11.24 7.48 -8.88
N ASN A 99 -10.11 6.83 -8.63
CA ASN A 99 -8.78 7.40 -8.81
C ASN A 99 -7.99 6.52 -9.78
N PHE A 100 -7.03 7.10 -10.50
CA PHE A 100 -6.01 6.33 -11.23
C PHE A 100 -4.99 5.69 -10.27
N TYR A 101 -4.67 6.36 -9.16
CA TYR A 101 -4.00 5.77 -8.01
C TYR A 101 -4.45 6.45 -6.69
N SER A 102 -4.43 5.71 -5.57
CA SER A 102 -4.98 6.16 -4.29
C SER A 102 -3.91 6.40 -3.23
N ASP A 103 -4.26 7.19 -2.21
CA ASP A 103 -3.37 7.49 -1.09
C ASP A 103 -3.24 6.25 -0.18
N LEU A 104 -2.02 5.73 -0.04
CA LEU A 104 -1.73 4.55 0.78
C LEU A 104 -1.96 4.80 2.27
N SER A 105 -1.93 6.06 2.72
CA SER A 105 -2.26 6.41 4.11
C SER A 105 -3.72 6.13 4.48
N GLN A 106 -4.59 5.97 3.47
CA GLN A 106 -6.01 5.65 3.66
C GLN A 106 -6.26 4.14 3.79
N ALA A 107 -5.21 3.32 3.82
CA ALA A 107 -5.33 1.89 4.09
C ALA A 107 -5.89 1.65 5.50
N LYS A 108 -6.83 0.70 5.63
CA LYS A 108 -7.37 0.29 6.94
C LYS A 108 -6.33 -0.44 7.79
N SER A 109 -5.33 -1.03 7.15
CA SER A 109 -4.22 -1.72 7.82
C SER A 109 -2.94 -1.51 7.02
N ILE A 110 -1.86 -1.20 7.70
CA ILE A 110 -0.52 -1.15 7.12
C ILE A 110 0.40 -2.02 7.98
N LEU A 111 0.99 -3.03 7.36
CA LEU A 111 1.92 -3.96 8.00
C LEU A 111 3.31 -3.83 7.38
N PHE A 112 4.35 -3.93 8.21
CA PHE A 112 5.74 -3.85 7.78
C PHE A 112 6.58 -5.00 8.31
N TRP A 113 7.29 -5.67 7.41
CA TRP A 113 8.26 -6.72 7.71
C TRP A 113 9.66 -6.17 7.45
N GLU A 114 10.35 -5.77 8.50
CA GLU A 114 11.72 -5.25 8.37
C GLU A 114 12.70 -6.36 7.98
N VAL A 115 13.43 -6.15 6.90
CA VAL A 115 14.48 -7.05 6.40
C VAL A 115 15.81 -6.30 6.48
N LYS A 116 16.78 -6.90 7.17
CA LYS A 116 18.12 -6.34 7.42
C LYS A 116 19.17 -7.02 6.57
#